data_AF-A0A1S2LC22-F1
#
_entry.id   AF-A0A1S2LC22-F1
#
_cell.length_a   1.000
_cell.length_b   1.000
_cell.length_c   1.000
_cell.angle_alpha   90.00
_cell.angle_beta   90.00
_cell.angle_gamma   90.00
#
_symmetry.space_group_name_H-M   'P 1'
#
loop_
_entity.id
_entity.type
_entity.pdbx_description
1 polymer ?
#
loop_
_entity_poly.entity_id
_entity_poly.type
_entity_poly.pdbx_seq_one_letter_code
_entity_poly.pdbx_strand_id
1 'polypeptide(L)'
;MVNSINESLFLADRQTNDRKTGQSSLDQDAFLKILITQLQNQDPSNPMEDKEFISQMANFSSLEQMQQMNKSLTSFIEMQKDSHFLSQSNLIGKEIKWEQTVADTKGETTTRIQESSVKAISFQNGKTKLILEDGQAIDTKQVIHIAKQME
;
A
#
# COMPACT_ATOMS: atom_id res chain seq x y z
N MET A 1 -20.88 -16.59 40.87
CA MET A 1 -20.46 -15.18 40.68
C MET A 1 -19.15 -15.19 39.92
N VAL A 2 -19.17 -14.93 38.62
CA VAL A 2 -17.95 -14.68 37.84
C VAL A 2 -18.18 -13.41 37.03
N ASN A 3 -17.21 -12.53 37.18
CA ASN A 3 -17.27 -11.09 36.94
C ASN A 3 -17.36 -10.79 35.44
N SER A 4 -18.36 -10.02 35.02
CA SER A 4 -18.46 -9.50 33.65
C SER A 4 -17.35 -8.47 33.43
N ILE A 5 -16.38 -8.79 32.57
CA ILE A 5 -15.41 -7.80 32.10
C ILE A 5 -16.22 -6.75 31.31
N ASN A 6 -16.36 -5.56 31.90
CA ASN A 6 -16.98 -4.41 31.27
C ASN A 6 -16.09 -3.96 30.11
N GLU A 7 -16.48 -4.34 28.90
CA GLU A 7 -15.85 -4.01 27.61
C GLU A 7 -15.84 -2.49 27.33
N SER A 8 -16.63 -1.74 28.09
CA SER A 8 -16.73 -0.28 28.07
C SER A 8 -15.51 0.46 28.65
N LEU A 9 -14.61 -0.23 29.37
CA LEU A 9 -13.39 0.38 29.93
C LEU A 9 -12.18 0.36 28.99
N PHE A 10 -12.28 -0.33 27.85
CA PHE A 10 -11.17 -0.48 26.89
C PHE A 10 -11.22 0.54 25.73
N LEU A 11 -12.24 1.39 25.68
CA LEU A 11 -12.43 2.37 24.59
C LEU A 11 -12.16 3.83 24.96
N ALA A 12 -11.67 4.12 26.17
CA ALA A 12 -11.49 5.51 26.63
C ALA A 12 -10.13 6.15 26.30
N ASP A 13 -9.20 5.47 25.62
CA ASP A 13 -7.88 6.06 25.33
C ASP A 13 -7.30 5.70 23.96
N ARG A 14 -8.17 5.71 22.94
CA ARG A 14 -7.71 6.04 21.59
C ARG A 14 -8.21 7.43 21.24
N GLN A 15 -7.72 8.43 21.98
CA GLN A 15 -7.38 9.69 21.33
C GLN A 15 -6.30 9.36 20.28
N THR A 16 -6.75 8.94 19.11
CA THR A 16 -5.97 9.08 17.90
C THR A 16 -5.68 10.57 17.81
N ASN A 17 -4.51 10.97 18.30
CA ASN A 17 -3.82 12.14 17.83
C ASN A 17 -3.63 11.94 16.32
N ASP A 18 -4.70 12.20 15.56
CA ASP A 18 -4.62 12.74 14.22
C ASP A 18 -3.89 14.07 14.40
N ARG A 19 -2.56 13.99 14.49
CA ARG A 19 -1.68 15.07 14.09
C ARG A 19 -2.06 15.32 12.65
N LYS A 20 -2.99 16.27 12.47
CA LYS A 20 -3.29 16.85 11.16
C LYS A 20 -1.94 17.12 10.51
N THR A 21 -1.66 16.41 9.44
CA THR A 21 -0.51 16.60 8.56
C THR A 21 -0.64 17.91 7.77
N GLY A 22 -1.24 18.95 8.36
CA GLY A 22 -1.41 20.29 7.78
C GLY A 22 -0.16 21.16 7.92
N GLN A 23 1.00 20.58 8.22
CA GLN A 23 2.24 21.33 8.42
C GLN A 23 2.94 21.68 7.10
N SER A 24 2.75 20.89 6.02
CA SER A 24 3.48 21.09 4.75
C SER A 24 3.02 22.33 3.96
N SER A 25 1.74 22.73 4.07
CA SER A 25 1.26 23.97 3.42
C SER A 25 1.71 25.23 4.16
N LEU A 26 1.97 25.13 5.46
CA LEU A 26 2.41 26.26 6.27
C LEU A 26 3.84 26.71 5.92
N ASP A 27 4.71 25.79 5.48
CA ASP A 27 6.13 26.07 5.21
C ASP A 27 6.33 26.79 3.87
N GLN A 28 5.50 26.46 2.86
CA GLN A 28 5.54 27.10 1.54
C GLN A 28 4.98 28.53 1.57
N ASP A 29 3.90 28.76 2.34
CA ASP A 29 3.33 30.10 2.54
C ASP A 29 4.22 30.97 3.44
N ALA A 30 4.85 30.39 4.46
CA ALA A 30 5.88 31.06 5.25
C ALA A 30 7.11 31.44 4.40
N PHE A 31 7.51 30.56 3.47
CA PHE A 31 8.58 30.82 2.51
C PHE A 31 8.25 31.99 1.58
N LEU A 32 7.08 32.01 0.93
CA LEU A 32 6.67 33.14 0.08
C LEU A 32 6.61 34.45 0.87
N LYS A 33 6.17 34.39 2.13
CA LYS A 33 6.11 35.56 3.01
C LYS A 33 7.50 36.08 3.37
N ILE A 34 8.45 35.20 3.65
CA ILE A 34 9.86 35.58 3.87
C ILE A 34 10.47 36.16 2.59
N LEU A 35 10.20 35.56 1.43
CA LEU A 35 10.68 36.04 0.13
C LEU A 35 10.16 37.46 -0.17
N ILE A 36 8.85 37.70 0.04
CA ILE A 36 8.22 39.02 -0.16
C ILE A 36 8.77 40.04 0.87
N THR A 37 8.96 39.61 2.12
CA THR A 37 9.47 40.48 3.19
C THR A 37 10.93 40.91 2.92
N GLN A 38 11.77 40.00 2.43
CA GLN A 38 13.15 40.33 2.03
C GLN A 38 13.16 41.25 0.81
N LEU A 39 12.33 40.99 -0.21
CA LEU A 39 12.22 41.83 -1.41
C LEU A 39 11.74 43.27 -1.08
N GLN A 40 10.98 43.45 0.00
CA GLN A 40 10.53 44.75 0.51
C GLN A 40 11.57 45.48 1.39
N ASN A 41 12.54 44.77 1.98
CA ASN A 41 13.47 45.32 2.97
C ASN A 41 14.97 45.22 2.59
N GLN A 42 15.33 44.86 1.35
CA GLN A 42 16.73 44.77 0.95
C GLN A 42 17.38 46.16 0.80
N ASP A 43 18.31 46.47 1.70
CA ASP A 43 19.39 47.41 1.46
C ASP A 43 20.32 46.82 0.39
N PRO A 44 20.63 47.53 -0.72
CA PRO A 44 21.37 47.00 -1.87
C PRO A 44 22.81 46.57 -1.59
N SER A 45 23.32 46.73 -0.36
CA SER A 45 24.72 46.48 0.00
C SER A 45 25.09 45.06 0.44
N ASN A 46 24.14 44.14 0.73
CA ASN A 46 24.47 42.75 1.12
C ASN A 46 23.41 41.68 0.73
N PRO A 47 23.31 41.27 -0.54
CA PRO A 47 22.32 40.31 -1.04
C PRO A 47 22.73 38.81 -0.95
N MET A 48 23.80 38.44 -0.23
CA MET A 48 24.39 37.09 -0.31
C MET A 48 23.92 36.09 0.77
N GLU A 49 23.73 36.49 2.04
CA GLU A 49 23.32 35.54 3.10
C GLU A 49 21.88 35.03 2.93
N ASP A 50 20.96 35.89 2.46
CA ASP A 50 19.56 35.52 2.27
C ASP A 50 19.35 34.47 1.16
N LYS A 51 20.20 34.47 0.13
CA LYS A 51 20.07 33.55 -1.02
C LYS A 51 20.46 32.12 -0.69
N GLU A 52 21.41 31.92 0.23
CA GLU A 52 21.88 30.59 0.59
C GLU A 52 20.84 29.85 1.45
N PHE A 53 20.19 30.55 2.38
CA PHE A 53 19.06 30.02 3.14
C PHE A 53 17.84 29.70 2.26
N ILE A 54 17.51 30.58 1.30
CA ILE A 54 16.44 30.35 0.31
C ILE A 54 16.72 29.09 -0.52
N SER A 55 17.96 28.92 -0.98
CA SER A 55 18.38 27.75 -1.77
C SER A 55 18.24 26.45 -0.95
N GLN A 56 18.66 26.47 0.32
CA GLN A 56 18.53 25.32 1.21
C GLN A 56 17.05 24.98 1.51
N MET A 57 16.17 25.98 1.67
CA MET A 57 14.75 25.72 1.85
C MET A 57 14.07 25.20 0.58
N ALA A 58 14.37 25.77 -0.59
CA ALA A 58 13.84 25.24 -1.85
C ALA A 58 14.24 23.78 -2.08
N ASN A 59 15.47 23.41 -1.70
CA ASN A 59 15.94 22.02 -1.71
C ASN A 59 15.15 21.16 -0.71
N PHE A 60 14.90 21.65 0.50
CA PHE A 60 14.13 20.93 1.51
C PHE A 60 12.66 20.72 1.08
N SER A 61 11.98 21.75 0.59
CA SER A 61 10.61 21.66 0.07
C SER A 61 10.51 20.69 -1.12
N SER A 62 11.51 20.67 -2.00
CA SER A 62 11.56 19.72 -3.12
C SER A 62 11.70 18.27 -2.62
N LEU A 63 12.55 18.03 -1.61
CA LEU A 63 12.70 16.72 -0.98
C LEU A 63 11.42 16.29 -0.26
N GLU A 64 10.76 17.21 0.45
CA GLU A 64 9.49 16.94 1.12
C GLU A 64 8.40 16.58 0.11
N GLN A 65 8.28 17.33 -0.98
CA GLN A 65 7.32 17.05 -2.05
C GLN A 65 7.60 15.69 -2.70
N MET A 66 8.87 15.33 -2.90
CA MET A 66 9.26 13.99 -3.37
C MET A 66 8.88 12.90 -2.37
N GLN A 67 9.08 13.13 -1.07
CA GLN A 67 8.65 12.20 -0.03
C GLN A 67 7.12 12.05 -0.01
N GLN A 68 6.38 13.14 -0.16
CA GLN A 68 4.92 13.12 -0.22
C GLN A 68 4.43 12.36 -1.45
N MET A 69 5.08 12.53 -2.60
CA MET A 69 4.80 11.77 -3.81
C MET A 69 5.05 10.27 -3.60
N ASN A 70 6.17 9.90 -2.97
CA ASN A 70 6.48 8.50 -2.65
C ASN A 70 5.43 7.87 -1.72
N LYS A 71 4.94 8.63 -0.73
CA LYS A 71 3.84 8.18 0.16
C LYS A 71 2.56 7.97 -0.64
N SER A 72 2.16 8.93 -1.47
CA SER A 72 0.97 8.82 -2.32
C SER A 72 1.07 7.62 -3.28
N LEU A 73 2.25 7.37 -3.86
CA LEU A 73 2.47 6.22 -4.73
C LEU A 73 2.36 4.90 -3.97
N THR A 74 2.88 4.84 -2.74
CA THR A 74 2.76 3.66 -1.88
C THR A 74 1.31 3.37 -1.54
N SER A 75 0.54 4.38 -1.13
CA SER A 75 -0.90 4.24 -0.87
C SER A 75 -1.69 3.84 -2.12
N PHE A 76 -1.31 4.35 -3.30
CA PHE A 76 -1.92 3.94 -4.56
C PHE A 76 -1.66 2.45 -4.87
N ILE A 77 -0.42 1.99 -4.68
CA ILE A 77 -0.06 0.57 -4.86
C ILE A 77 -0.82 -0.32 -3.89
N GLU A 78 -1.03 0.11 -2.63
CA GLU A 78 -1.85 -0.60 -1.66
C GLU A 78 -3.31 -0.70 -2.11
N MET A 79 -3.91 0.41 -2.51
CA MET A 79 -5.29 0.43 -3.04
C MET A 79 -5.44 -0.45 -4.29
N GLN A 80 -4.43 -0.47 -5.17
CA GLN A 80 -4.42 -1.33 -6.34
C GLN A 80 -4.39 -2.82 -5.93
N LYS A 81 -3.59 -3.19 -4.92
CA LYS A 81 -3.55 -4.57 -4.39
C LYS A 81 -4.89 -5.00 -3.82
N ASP A 82 -5.57 -4.13 -3.07
CA ASP A 82 -6.89 -4.42 -2.52
C ASP A 82 -7.94 -4.62 -3.62
N SER A 83 -7.92 -3.79 -4.65
CA SER A 83 -8.78 -3.94 -5.83
C SER A 83 -8.50 -5.26 -6.57
N HIS A 84 -7.23 -5.63 -6.73
CA HIS A 84 -6.86 -6.93 -7.29
C HIS A 84 -7.37 -8.08 -6.43
N PHE A 85 -7.30 -8.00 -5.10
CA PHE A 85 -7.84 -9.03 -4.21
C PHE A 85 -9.36 -9.17 -4.36
N LEU A 86 -10.10 -8.07 -4.41
CA LEU A 86 -11.55 -8.08 -4.61
C LEU A 86 -11.95 -8.62 -6.00
N SER A 87 -11.24 -8.25 -7.07
CA SER A 87 -11.52 -8.81 -8.40
C SER A 87 -11.31 -10.33 -8.43
N GLN A 88 -10.33 -10.82 -7.66
CA GLN A 88 -10.07 -12.25 -7.51
C GLN A 88 -11.15 -12.95 -6.68
N SER A 89 -11.86 -12.29 -5.74
CA SER A 89 -12.93 -12.94 -4.94
C SER A 89 -14.04 -13.54 -5.79
N ASN A 90 -14.23 -13.05 -7.02
CA ASN A 90 -15.14 -13.64 -8.00
C ASN A 90 -14.75 -15.07 -8.42
N LEU A 91 -13.53 -15.51 -8.15
CA LEU A 91 -13.06 -16.87 -8.42
C LEU A 91 -13.59 -17.88 -7.41
N ILE A 92 -14.02 -17.46 -6.22
CA ILE A 92 -14.58 -18.35 -5.21
C ILE A 92 -15.81 -19.08 -5.79
N GLY A 93 -15.83 -20.40 -5.67
CA GLY A 93 -16.86 -21.27 -6.25
C GLY A 93 -16.69 -21.56 -7.74
N LYS A 94 -15.69 -20.97 -8.42
CA LYS A 94 -15.36 -21.33 -9.80
C LYS A 94 -14.39 -22.50 -9.83
N GLU A 95 -14.51 -23.29 -10.89
CA GLU A 95 -13.53 -24.33 -11.22
C GLU A 95 -12.39 -23.70 -12.03
N ILE A 96 -11.16 -24.09 -11.70
CA ILE A 96 -9.96 -23.56 -12.33
C ILE A 96 -9.05 -24.68 -12.77
N LYS A 97 -8.36 -24.48 -13.90
CA LYS A 97 -7.24 -25.31 -14.34
C LYS A 97 -5.96 -24.60 -13.98
N TRP A 98 -5.07 -25.27 -13.27
CA TRP A 98 -3.83 -24.67 -12.78
C TRP A 98 -2.63 -25.59 -13.02
N GLU A 99 -1.45 -25.00 -13.13
CA GLU A 99 -0.20 -25.72 -13.29
C GLU A 99 0.58 -25.89 -11.99
N GLN A 100 1.02 -27.11 -11.75
CA GLN A 100 2.00 -27.44 -10.72
C GLN A 100 3.28 -27.94 -11.39
N THR A 101 4.39 -27.26 -11.12
CA THR A 101 5.71 -27.81 -11.40
C THR A 101 6.07 -28.82 -10.31
N VAL A 102 6.24 -30.08 -10.69
CA VAL A 102 6.65 -31.17 -9.79
C VAL A 102 8.01 -31.66 -10.24
N ALA A 103 8.99 -31.65 -9.32
CA ALA A 103 10.28 -32.29 -9.56
C ALA A 103 10.12 -33.80 -9.40
N ASP A 104 10.47 -34.55 -10.44
CA ASP A 104 10.54 -36.01 -10.34
C ASP A 104 11.75 -36.42 -9.47
N THR A 105 11.74 -37.67 -9.02
CA THR A 105 12.79 -38.36 -8.25
C THR A 105 14.19 -38.26 -8.87
N LYS A 106 14.29 -37.83 -10.13
CA LYS A 106 15.54 -37.63 -10.89
C LYS A 106 15.94 -36.15 -11.07
N GLY A 107 15.21 -35.21 -10.47
CA GLY A 107 15.47 -33.77 -10.59
C GLY A 107 14.92 -33.11 -11.86
N GLU A 108 14.29 -33.87 -12.75
CA GLU A 108 13.58 -33.35 -13.93
C GLU A 108 12.27 -32.68 -13.49
N THR A 109 12.06 -31.43 -13.88
CA THR A 109 10.81 -30.69 -13.58
C THR A 109 9.76 -31.00 -14.63
N THR A 110 8.62 -31.56 -14.21
CA THR A 110 7.46 -31.77 -15.06
C THR A 110 6.32 -30.85 -14.67
N THR A 111 5.70 -30.20 -15.65
CA THR A 111 4.49 -29.40 -15.42
C THR A 111 3.27 -30.31 -15.51
N ARG A 112 2.48 -30.35 -14.43
CA ARG A 112 1.19 -31.06 -14.38
C ARG A 112 0.07 -30.05 -14.35
N ILE A 113 -0.95 -30.27 -15.17
CA ILE A 113 -2.18 -29.47 -15.16
C ILE A 113 -3.21 -30.21 -14.33
N GLN A 114 -3.81 -29.53 -13.36
CA GLN A 114 -4.85 -30.06 -12.49
C GLN A 114 -6.08 -29.17 -12.52
N GLU A 115 -7.24 -29.76 -12.27
CA GLU A 115 -8.53 -29.07 -12.20
C GLU A 115 -9.03 -29.15 -10.76
N SER A 116 -9.45 -28.02 -10.19
CA SER A 116 -9.95 -27.94 -8.83
C SER A 116 -10.85 -26.71 -8.67
N SER A 117 -11.75 -26.71 -7.69
CA SER A 117 -12.60 -25.57 -7.38
C SER A 117 -11.98 -24.69 -6.29
N VAL A 118 -12.17 -23.38 -6.43
CA VAL A 118 -11.67 -22.40 -5.45
C VAL A 118 -12.64 -22.31 -4.28
N LYS A 119 -12.18 -22.67 -3.08
CA LYS A 119 -12.94 -22.59 -1.84
C LYS A 119 -12.87 -21.21 -1.20
N ALA A 120 -11.68 -20.61 -1.19
CA ALA A 120 -11.44 -19.32 -0.54
C ALA A 120 -10.24 -18.60 -1.16
N ILE A 121 -10.13 -17.32 -0.84
CA ILE A 121 -8.97 -16.50 -1.23
C ILE A 121 -8.37 -15.91 0.03
N SER A 122 -7.06 -16.03 0.16
CA SER A 122 -6.31 -15.55 1.30
C SER A 122 -5.25 -14.56 0.85
N PHE A 123 -5.15 -13.44 1.55
CA PHE A 123 -4.08 -12.48 1.37
C PHE A 123 -3.06 -12.67 2.48
N GLN A 124 -1.86 -13.14 2.13
CA GLN A 124 -0.78 -13.38 3.09
C GLN A 124 0.51 -12.79 2.55
N ASN A 125 1.21 -12.00 3.36
CA ASN A 125 2.51 -11.40 3.03
C ASN A 125 2.52 -10.63 1.69
N GLY A 126 1.45 -9.90 1.38
CA GLY A 126 1.35 -9.12 0.14
C GLY A 126 1.07 -9.94 -1.12
N LYS A 127 0.79 -11.24 -0.99
CA LYS A 127 0.46 -12.14 -2.11
C LYS A 127 -0.94 -12.70 -1.92
N THR A 128 -1.69 -12.74 -3.01
CA THR A 128 -2.99 -13.40 -3.06
C THR A 128 -2.80 -14.87 -3.37
N LYS A 129 -3.34 -15.74 -2.51
CA LYS A 129 -3.36 -17.19 -2.70
C LYS A 129 -4.80 -17.68 -2.82
N LEU A 130 -5.03 -18.60 -3.74
CA LEU A 130 -6.29 -19.34 -3.83
C LEU A 130 -6.17 -20.59 -2.98
N ILE A 131 -7.15 -20.83 -2.13
CA ILE A 131 -7.32 -22.07 -1.38
C ILE A 131 -8.32 -22.91 -2.16
N LEU A 132 -7.87 -24.05 -2.63
CA LEU A 132 -8.66 -25.03 -3.37
C LEU A 132 -9.47 -25.92 -2.40
N GLU A 133 -10.45 -26.66 -2.91
CA GLU A 133 -11.23 -27.62 -2.09
C GLU A 133 -10.36 -28.77 -1.53
N ASP A 134 -9.28 -29.13 -2.21
CA ASP A 134 -8.28 -30.10 -1.74
C ASP A 134 -7.42 -29.55 -0.57
N GLY A 135 -7.61 -28.28 -0.18
CA GLY A 135 -6.87 -27.59 0.86
C GLY A 135 -5.52 -27.04 0.43
N GLN A 136 -5.13 -27.23 -0.84
CA GLN A 136 -3.90 -26.70 -1.40
C GLN A 136 -4.02 -25.20 -1.64
N ALA A 137 -2.99 -24.46 -1.25
CA ALA A 137 -2.87 -23.04 -1.54
C ALA A 137 -1.99 -22.83 -2.78
N ILE A 138 -2.55 -22.24 -3.83
CA ILE A 138 -1.84 -21.91 -5.07
C ILE A 138 -1.76 -20.40 -5.27
N ASP A 139 -0.74 -19.93 -5.98
CA ASP A 139 -0.66 -18.54 -6.42
C ASP A 139 -1.61 -18.33 -7.60
N THR A 140 -2.20 -17.15 -7.69
CA THR A 140 -3.17 -16.83 -8.76
C THR A 140 -2.52 -16.81 -10.13
N LYS A 141 -1.19 -16.65 -10.20
CA LYS A 141 -0.39 -16.80 -11.41
C LYS A 141 -0.35 -18.23 -11.97
N GLN A 142 -0.63 -19.24 -11.15
CA GLN A 142 -0.63 -20.64 -11.59
C GLN A 142 -1.93 -21.02 -12.31
N VAL A 143 -2.95 -20.16 -12.30
CA VAL A 143 -4.23 -20.41 -12.96
C VAL A 143 -4.10 -20.16 -14.47
N ILE A 144 -4.38 -21.19 -15.26
CA ILE A 144 -4.34 -21.15 -16.72
C ILE A 144 -5.73 -20.89 -17.30
N HIS A 145 -6.77 -21.42 -16.66
CA HIS A 145 -8.14 -21.30 -17.14
C HIS A 145 -9.14 -21.22 -15.98
N ILE A 146 -10.20 -20.43 -16.15
CA ILE A 146 -11.30 -20.29 -15.20
C ILE A 146 -12.59 -20.74 -15.90
N ALA A 147 -13.20 -21.80 -15.40
CA ALA A 147 -14.47 -22.34 -15.89
C ALA A 147 -15.67 -21.71 -15.15
N LYS A 148 -16.88 -21.94 -15.70
CA LYS A 148 -18.13 -21.43 -15.12
C LYS A 148 -18.42 -22.14 -13.79
N GLN A 149 -19.05 -21.43 -12.86
CA GLN A 149 -19.49 -21.97 -11.57
C GLN A 149 -20.48 -23.12 -11.80
N MET A 150 -20.29 -24.24 -11.11
CA MET A 150 -21.30 -25.31 -11.08
C MET A 150 -22.50 -24.82 -10.26
N GLU A 151 -23.69 -24.91 -10.86
CA GLU A 151 -24.99 -24.63 -10.21
C GLU A 151 -25.30 -25.65 -9.11
#